data_AF-A0A1F5DN45-F1
#
_entry.id   AF-A0A1F5DN45-F1
#
_cell.length_a   1.000
_cell.length_b   1.000
_cell.length_c   1.000
_cell.angle_alpha   90.00
_cell.angle_beta   90.00
_cell.angle_gamma   90.00
#
_symmetry.space_group_name_H-M   'P 1'
#
loop_
_entity.id
_entity.type
_entity.pdbx_description
1 polymer ?
#
loop_
_entity_poly.entity_id
_entity_poly.type
_entity_poly.pdbx_seq_one_letter_code
_entity_poly.pdbx_strand_id
1 'polypeptide(L)'
;MCPEEKATKKLFNRLPSDIRKEFFNLFNEYEEKTSKESELVNSFDKLQPMIQNIVSGGYSWKLHKVTSDDIDRYKKDHMMHSKLASNIYHKLLEEAKKKKLL
;
A
#
# COMPACT_ATOMS: atom_id res chain seq x y z
N MET A 1 0.93 -2.40 -24.31
CA MET A 1 1.78 -1.70 -23.32
C MET A 1 0.92 -0.73 -22.53
N CYS A 2 0.70 -1.01 -21.25
CA CYS A 2 -0.14 -0.18 -20.38
C CYS A 2 0.50 1.20 -20.12
N PRO A 3 -0.25 2.20 -19.63
CA PRO A 3 0.28 3.51 -19.29
C PRO A 3 1.46 3.46 -18.30
N GLU A 4 1.40 2.60 -17.28
CA GLU A 4 2.46 2.43 -16.29
C GLU A 4 3.77 1.94 -16.95
N GLU A 5 3.71 0.90 -17.78
CA GLU A 5 4.89 0.39 -18.51
C GLU A 5 5.54 1.46 -19.41
N LYS A 6 4.72 2.30 -20.07
CA LYS A 6 5.22 3.39 -20.92
C LYS A 6 5.93 4.46 -20.08
N ALA A 7 5.35 4.83 -18.95
CA ALA A 7 5.94 5.80 -18.03
C ALA A 7 7.24 5.28 -17.43
N THR A 8 7.24 4.03 -16.95
CA THR A 8 8.41 3.36 -16.36
C THR A 8 9.57 3.28 -17.34
N LYS A 9 9.33 2.85 -18.60
CA LYS A 9 10.39 2.85 -19.62
C LYS A 9 10.93 4.25 -19.89
N LYS A 10 10.07 5.26 -20.01
CA LYS A 10 10.50 6.65 -20.25
C LYS A 10 11.35 7.20 -19.11
N LEU A 11 10.97 6.93 -17.86
CA LEU A 11 11.68 7.41 -16.68
C LEU A 11 13.01 6.68 -16.49
N PHE A 12 13.00 5.35 -16.49
CA PHE A 12 14.20 4.57 -16.19
C PHE A 12 15.23 4.58 -17.32
N ASN A 13 14.83 4.89 -18.56
CA ASN A 13 15.77 5.12 -19.66
C ASN A 13 16.74 6.29 -19.43
N ARG A 14 16.45 7.17 -18.46
CA ARG A 14 17.35 8.28 -18.07
C ARG A 14 18.41 7.86 -17.05
N LEU A 15 18.31 6.66 -16.48
CA LEU A 15 19.24 6.14 -15.48
C LEU A 15 20.44 5.46 -16.15
N PRO A 16 21.61 5.39 -15.46
CA PRO A 16 22.70 4.49 -15.81
C PRO A 16 22.21 3.06 -16.05
N SER A 17 22.88 2.32 -16.95
CA SER A 17 22.37 1.05 -17.47
C SER A 17 22.18 -0.04 -16.40
N ASP A 18 23.05 -0.06 -15.41
CA ASP A 18 23.02 -0.93 -14.23
C ASP A 18 21.81 -0.61 -13.35
N ILE A 19 21.65 0.66 -12.96
CA ILE A 19 20.54 1.13 -12.11
C ILE A 19 19.20 0.96 -12.84
N ARG A 20 19.14 1.26 -14.13
CA ARG A 20 17.94 1.08 -14.96
C ARG A 20 17.45 -0.36 -14.92
N LYS A 21 18.35 -1.33 -15.06
CA LYS A 21 18.00 -2.76 -15.08
C LYS A 21 17.47 -3.19 -13.72
N GLU A 22 18.15 -2.79 -12.65
CA GLU A 22 17.73 -3.09 -11.27
C GLU A 22 16.34 -2.52 -10.96
N PHE A 23 16.11 -1.24 -11.23
CA PHE A 23 14.83 -0.58 -10.95
C PHE A 23 13.69 -1.15 -11.80
N PHE A 24 13.96 -1.53 -13.05
CA PHE A 24 12.96 -2.18 -13.90
C PHE A 24 12.54 -3.54 -13.33
N ASN A 25 13.50 -4.31 -12.83
CA ASN A 25 13.22 -5.60 -12.20
C ASN A 25 12.42 -5.42 -10.90
N LEU A 26 12.83 -4.52 -10.01
CA LEU A 26 12.13 -4.23 -8.76
C LEU A 26 10.70 -3.71 -9.00
N PHE A 27 10.53 -2.84 -10.01
CA PHE A 27 9.22 -2.34 -10.39
C PHE A 27 8.30 -3.48 -10.86
N ASN A 28 8.78 -4.34 -11.76
CA ASN A 28 7.97 -5.47 -12.23
C ASN A 28 7.64 -6.44 -11.09
N GLU A 29 8.60 -6.74 -10.21
CA GLU A 29 8.38 -7.58 -9.04
C GLU A 29 7.28 -7.02 -8.14
N TYR A 30 7.29 -5.71 -7.89
CA TYR A 30 6.26 -5.02 -7.11
C TYR A 30 4.87 -5.09 -7.78
N GLU A 31 4.80 -4.90 -9.10
CA GLU A 31 3.55 -4.95 -9.86
C GLU A 31 2.98 -6.37 -9.95
N GLU A 32 3.83 -7.39 -10.07
CA GLU A 32 3.45 -8.80 -10.17
C GLU A 32 2.90 -9.36 -8.85
N LYS A 33 3.38 -8.88 -7.69
CA LYS A 33 2.91 -9.29 -6.35
C LYS A 33 3.04 -10.78 -6.06
N THR A 34 4.06 -11.42 -6.63
CA THR A 34 4.29 -12.87 -6.52
C THR A 34 5.41 -13.23 -5.55
N SER A 35 6.36 -12.32 -5.32
CA SER A 35 7.43 -12.52 -4.34
C SER A 35 6.96 -12.16 -2.93
N LYS A 36 7.58 -12.76 -1.90
CA LYS A 36 7.25 -12.45 -0.50
C LYS A 36 7.51 -10.98 -0.17
N GLU A 37 8.56 -10.42 -0.75
CA GLU A 37 8.94 -9.02 -0.65
C GLU A 37 7.87 -8.13 -1.27
N SER A 38 7.43 -8.42 -2.50
CA SER A 38 6.38 -7.64 -3.19
C SER A 38 5.04 -7.68 -2.46
N GLU A 39 4.61 -8.85 -1.95
CA GLU A 39 3.40 -8.98 -1.12
C GLU A 39 3.49 -8.12 0.14
N LEU A 40 4.64 -8.13 0.81
CA LEU A 40 4.85 -7.33 2.02
C LEU A 40 4.84 -5.83 1.70
N VAL A 41 5.57 -5.38 0.68
CA VAL A 41 5.63 -3.96 0.31
C VAL A 41 4.25 -3.47 -0.15
N ASN A 42 3.50 -4.27 -0.93
CA ASN A 42 2.11 -3.93 -1.30
C ASN A 42 1.22 -3.78 -0.06
N SER A 43 1.38 -4.65 0.93
CA SER A 43 0.63 -4.54 2.19
C SER A 43 0.93 -3.22 2.90
N PHE A 44 2.21 -2.85 2.99
CA PHE A 44 2.62 -1.61 3.64
C PHE A 44 2.15 -0.36 2.88
N ASP A 45 2.14 -0.40 1.54
CA ASP A 45 1.55 0.65 0.71
C ASP A 45 0.07 0.88 1.06
N LYS A 46 -0.71 -0.19 1.31
CA LYS A 46 -2.11 -0.03 1.73
C LYS A 46 -2.27 0.36 3.20
N LEU A 47 -1.30 0.10 4.07
CA LEU A 47 -1.31 0.53 5.47
C LEU A 47 -0.94 2.01 5.63
N GLN A 48 -0.10 2.57 4.76
CA GLN A 48 0.37 3.94 4.87
C GLN A 48 -0.79 4.98 4.89
N PRO A 49 -1.81 4.94 4.01
CA PRO A 49 -2.96 5.85 4.10
C PRO A 49 -3.77 5.72 5.39
N MET A 50 -3.78 4.53 5.99
CA MET A 50 -4.46 4.29 7.26
C MET A 50 -3.72 4.98 8.41
N ILE A 51 -2.39 4.86 8.44
CA ILE A 51 -1.52 5.56 9.39
C ILE A 51 -1.70 7.08 9.25
N GLN A 52 -1.67 7.60 8.03
CA GLN A 52 -1.87 9.03 7.76
C GLN A 52 -3.23 9.52 8.28
N ASN A 53 -4.30 8.74 8.09
CA ASN A 53 -5.61 9.09 8.63
C ASN A 53 -5.61 9.09 10.15
N ILE A 54 -5.02 8.09 10.81
CA ILE A 54 -4.95 8.03 12.27
C ILE A 54 -4.19 9.25 12.83
N VAL A 55 -3.04 9.59 12.23
CA VAL A 55 -2.20 10.72 12.65
C VAL A 55 -2.91 12.06 12.42
N SER A 56 -3.66 12.21 11.32
CA SER A 56 -4.40 13.44 11.00
C SER A 56 -5.77 13.54 11.69
N GLY A 57 -6.07 12.68 12.67
CA GLY A 57 -7.36 12.72 13.38
C GLY A 57 -8.56 12.32 12.50
N GLY A 58 -8.31 11.48 11.51
CA GLY A 58 -9.31 10.94 10.59
C GLY A 58 -9.79 11.95 9.55
N TYR A 59 -8.98 12.96 9.19
CA TYR A 59 -9.41 14.04 8.30
C TYR A 59 -10.03 13.54 6.98
N SER A 60 -9.30 12.69 6.24
CA SER A 60 -9.78 12.17 4.96
C SER A 60 -10.95 11.19 5.16
N TRP A 61 -10.91 10.31 6.16
CA TRP A 61 -12.04 9.43 6.49
C TRP A 61 -13.32 10.20 6.79
N LYS A 62 -13.26 11.26 7.60
CA LYS A 62 -14.42 12.11 7.93
C LYS A 62 -14.93 12.87 6.71
N LEU A 63 -14.03 13.44 5.92
CA LEU A 63 -14.38 14.16 4.70
C LEU A 63 -15.13 13.27 3.71
N HIS A 64 -14.71 12.01 3.58
CA HIS A 64 -15.29 11.05 2.63
C HIS A 64 -16.30 10.09 3.27
N LYS A 65 -16.65 10.26 4.55
CA LYS A 65 -17.58 9.41 5.31
C LYS A 65 -17.22 7.91 5.26
N VAL A 66 -15.93 7.61 5.33
CA VAL A 66 -15.40 6.24 5.30
C VAL A 66 -15.76 5.53 6.61
N THR A 67 -16.31 4.33 6.51
CA THR A 67 -16.65 3.47 7.65
C THR A 67 -15.59 2.39 7.88
N SER A 68 -15.65 1.69 9.03
CA SER A 68 -14.82 0.50 9.25
C SER A 68 -15.04 -0.58 8.20
N ASP A 69 -16.27 -0.74 7.72
CA ASP A 69 -16.63 -1.76 6.73
C ASP A 69 -16.04 -1.44 5.35
N ASP A 70 -15.94 -0.16 4.99
CA ASP A 70 -15.26 0.28 3.76
C ASP A 70 -13.76 -0.05 3.82
N ILE A 71 -13.15 0.15 4.99
CA ILE A 71 -11.74 -0.16 5.21
C ILE A 71 -11.52 -1.68 5.13
N ASP A 72 -12.34 -2.48 5.82
CA ASP A 72 -12.23 -3.93 5.79
C ASP A 72 -12.43 -4.48 4.38
N ARG A 73 -13.47 -4.03 3.67
CA ARG A 73 -13.75 -4.46 2.29
C ARG A 73 -12.58 -4.20 1.35
N TYR A 74 -11.90 -3.06 1.50
CA TYR A 74 -10.81 -2.68 0.62
C TYR A 74 -9.46 -3.28 1.03
N LYS A 75 -9.16 -3.38 2.34
CA LYS A 75 -7.81 -3.69 2.83
C LYS A 75 -7.62 -5.14 3.23
N LYS A 76 -8.67 -5.86 3.62
CA LYS A 76 -8.55 -7.20 4.22
C LYS A 76 -7.74 -8.15 3.35
N ASP A 77 -8.11 -8.30 2.09
CA ASP A 77 -7.44 -9.25 1.18
C ASP A 77 -5.95 -8.95 1.02
N HIS A 78 -5.58 -7.67 0.94
CA HIS A 78 -4.18 -7.25 0.86
C HIS A 78 -3.36 -7.60 2.11
N MET A 79 -3.97 -7.71 3.29
CA MET A 79 -3.25 -7.97 4.54
C MET A 79 -3.07 -9.46 4.85
N MET A 80 -3.91 -10.33 4.27
CA MET A 80 -3.97 -11.74 4.66
C MET A 80 -2.80 -12.59 4.15
N HIS A 81 -2.01 -12.07 3.21
CA HIS A 81 -0.83 -12.75 2.67
C HIS A 81 0.37 -12.75 3.65
N SER A 82 0.37 -11.87 4.66
CA SER A 82 1.45 -11.77 5.65
C SER A 82 0.92 -11.65 7.06
N LYS A 83 1.40 -12.54 7.95
CA LYS A 83 1.08 -12.47 9.39
C LYS A 83 1.53 -11.15 10.01
N LEU A 84 2.65 -10.58 9.54
CA LEU A 84 3.14 -9.29 10.02
C LEU A 84 2.19 -8.16 9.61
N ALA A 85 1.82 -8.10 8.33
CA ALA A 85 0.91 -7.07 7.82
C ALA A 85 -0.45 -7.15 8.50
N SER A 86 -1.01 -8.35 8.61
CA SER A 86 -2.27 -8.60 9.32
C SER A 86 -2.22 -8.12 10.77
N ASN A 87 -1.14 -8.44 11.52
CA ASN A 87 -1.01 -7.98 12.90
C ASN A 87 -0.97 -6.45 13.01
N ILE A 88 -0.26 -5.77 12.10
CA ILE A 88 -0.19 -4.30 12.08
C ILE A 88 -1.55 -3.72 11.74
N TYR A 89 -2.24 -4.26 10.73
CA TYR A 89 -3.58 -3.85 10.31
C TYR A 89 -4.57 -3.84 11.48
N HIS A 90 -4.67 -4.97 12.21
CA HIS A 90 -5.57 -5.08 13.35
C HIS A 90 -5.22 -4.06 14.44
N LYS A 91 -3.93 -3.85 14.74
CA LYS A 91 -3.51 -2.83 15.71
C LYS A 91 -3.91 -1.41 15.29
N LEU A 92 -3.79 -1.08 14.01
CA LEU A 92 -4.20 0.22 13.49
C LEU A 92 -5.72 0.40 13.52
N LEU A 93 -6.50 -0.65 13.23
CA LEU A 93 -7.96 -0.60 13.30
C LEU A 93 -8.42 -0.33 14.74
N GLU A 94 -7.85 -1.03 15.70
CA GLU A 94 -8.17 -0.85 17.11
C GLU A 94 -7.80 0.56 17.60
N GLU A 95 -6.65 1.09 17.16
CA GLU A 95 -6.26 2.47 17.49
C GLU A 95 -7.23 3.51 16.87
N ALA A 96 -7.67 3.29 15.63
CA ALA A 96 -8.64 4.15 14.96
C ALA A 96 -10.00 4.16 15.69
N LYS A 97 -10.50 2.99 16.10
CA LYS A 97 -11.73 2.85 16.90
C LYS A 97 -11.60 3.51 18.27
N LYS A 98 -10.48 3.28 18.98
CA LYS A 98 -10.20 3.89 20.29
C LYS A 98 -10.24 5.42 20.23
N LYS A 99 -9.74 5.99 19.13
CA LYS A 99 -9.75 7.43 18.85
C LYS A 99 -11.08 7.94 18.26
N LYS A 100 -12.10 7.08 18.07
CA LYS A 100 -13.40 7.40 17.48
C LYS A 100 -13.26 8.08 16.11
N LEU A 101 -12.37 7.54 15.26
CA LEU A 101 -12.09 8.05 13.92
C LEU A 101 -12.93 7.37 12.83
N LEU A 102 -13.55 6.24 13.18
CA LEU A 102 -14.37 5.36 12.34
C LEU A 102 -15.72 5.14 13.02
#